data_AF-A0A3B5M5R3-F1
#
_entry.id   AF-A0A3B5M5R3-F1
#
_cell.length_a   1.000
_cell.length_b   1.000
_cell.length_c   1.000
_cell.angle_alpha   90.00
_cell.angle_beta   90.00
_cell.angle_gamma   90.00
#
_symmetry.space_group_name_H-M   'P 1'
#
loop_
_entity.id
_entity.type
_entity.pdbx_description
1 polymer ?
#
loop_
_entity_poly.entity_id
_entity_poly.type
_entity_poly.pdbx_seq_one_letter_code
_entity_poly.pdbx_strand_id
1 'polypeptide(L)'
;MFASGSVTTAVSNASVPNQSMTSPVPCDHGERSTHLIFILVYSVLFLVGLVLNSFTLWFHCCQPQKNASKSLMIYLKNLTAADFLLCLSLPLRIIHYTTRSVTIHLLYCSFGASILFLNMYASILFMERNLFTFFLLTKRAACITSLTTWVFLLTPMTAYSTVLLKTLKPDGSDEDSCEDLHSDSVKLIYRTLHIGASTIFLLVFFSMVFSYYSASRKVLQAQQRQSASFSSRKLQRSRKKMLVLICIFCICFVPYHLIRLLYTFLQQRSSDRVFYYLMEFTTIVSILNVCLDPLVYFVFCKDFRFHLRLRSFCSQKENGARRSNEEQLRSINLNKDKTLSTTSRSTGEV
;
A
#
# COMPACT_ATOMS: atom_id res chain seq x y z
N MET A 1 71.96 27.20 33.87
CA MET A 1 71.64 28.55 34.37
C MET A 1 71.33 29.41 33.15
N PHE A 2 70.40 30.35 33.25
CA PHE A 2 69.82 31.20 32.20
C PHE A 2 68.43 30.80 31.71
N ALA A 3 67.54 31.75 31.98
CA ALA A 3 66.13 31.80 31.69
C ALA A 3 65.87 32.73 30.50
N SER A 4 64.65 32.64 29.98
CA SER A 4 63.86 33.71 29.35
C SER A 4 64.26 34.20 27.96
N GLY A 5 63.33 34.04 27.00
CA GLY A 5 63.33 34.78 25.74
C GLY A 5 62.50 34.16 24.63
N SER A 6 61.16 34.15 24.75
CA SER A 6 60.26 33.75 23.66
C SER A 6 59.70 34.97 22.93
N VAL A 7 60.26 35.14 21.73
CA VAL A 7 59.91 35.94 20.54
C VAL A 7 58.45 36.41 20.43
N THR A 8 58.29 37.73 20.30
CA THR A 8 57.11 38.43 19.78
C THR A 8 57.16 38.49 18.25
N THR A 9 56.25 37.80 17.56
CA THR A 9 55.98 38.01 16.12
C THR A 9 54.81 38.97 15.96
N ALA A 10 55.09 40.17 15.46
CA ALA A 10 54.09 41.14 15.02
C ALA A 10 53.45 40.64 13.70
N VAL A 11 52.13 40.43 13.71
CA VAL A 11 51.35 40.15 12.50
C VAL A 11 50.62 41.43 12.10
N SER A 12 50.86 41.82 10.86
CA SER A 12 50.41 43.03 10.18
C SER A 12 48.89 43.14 10.09
N ASN A 13 48.36 44.34 10.37
CA ASN A 13 46.98 44.73 10.10
C ASN A 13 46.71 44.70 8.59
N ALA A 14 45.92 43.72 8.13
CA ALA A 14 45.27 43.75 6.83
C ALA A 14 43.76 43.93 7.03
N SER A 15 43.24 45.04 6.51
CA SER A 15 41.82 45.39 6.49
C SER A 15 41.02 44.38 5.65
N VAL A 16 40.14 43.62 6.30
CA VAL A 16 39.16 42.73 5.66
C VAL A 16 38.06 43.60 5.02
N PRO A 17 37.74 43.46 3.73
CA PRO A 17 36.60 44.16 3.14
C PRO A 17 35.29 43.53 3.61
N ASN A 18 34.36 44.42 3.92
CA ASN A 18 33.00 44.18 4.42
C ASN A 18 32.27 43.10 3.59
N GLN A 19 32.09 41.90 4.15
CA GLN A 19 31.21 40.89 3.56
C GLN A 19 29.76 41.33 3.79
N SER A 20 29.09 41.69 2.70
CA SER A 20 27.63 41.81 2.64
C SER A 20 26.98 40.58 3.26
N MET A 21 26.13 40.78 4.27
CA MET A 21 25.24 39.75 4.80
C MET A 21 24.32 39.26 3.67
N THR A 22 24.72 38.18 2.98
CA THR A 22 23.75 37.33 2.29
C THR A 22 22.97 36.59 3.36
N SER A 23 21.76 37.07 3.65
CA SER A 23 20.78 36.33 4.42
C SER A 23 20.66 34.89 3.87
N PRO A 24 20.63 33.86 4.72
CA PRO A 24 20.42 32.50 4.25
C PRO A 24 19.05 32.43 3.56
N VAL A 25 19.05 32.03 2.28
CA VAL A 25 17.83 31.71 1.53
C VAL A 25 17.08 30.63 2.32
N PRO A 26 15.79 30.81 2.65
CA PRO A 26 15.03 29.77 3.36
C PRO A 26 14.93 28.52 2.47
N CYS A 27 15.40 27.38 2.97
CA CYS A 27 15.33 26.07 2.31
C CYS A 27 13.89 25.48 2.25
N ASP A 28 12.88 26.32 2.04
CA ASP A 28 11.45 25.93 2.09
C ASP A 28 10.96 25.26 0.79
N HIS A 29 11.71 25.42 -0.31
CA HIS A 29 11.31 24.92 -1.62
C HIS A 29 11.35 23.39 -1.75
N GLY A 30 12.27 22.72 -1.05
CA GLY A 30 12.47 21.25 -1.15
C GLY A 30 11.42 20.44 -0.39
N GLU A 31 10.96 20.94 0.76
CA GLU A 31 9.96 20.27 1.60
C GLU A 31 8.58 20.34 0.94
N ARG A 32 8.18 21.51 0.44
CA ARG A 32 6.91 21.71 -0.28
C ARG A 32 6.80 20.83 -1.53
N SER A 33 7.87 20.68 -2.30
CA SER A 33 7.86 19.84 -3.50
C SER A 33 7.71 18.36 -3.17
N THR A 34 8.19 17.92 -2.01
CA THR A 34 8.14 16.51 -1.61
C THR A 34 6.77 16.12 -1.06
N HIS A 35 6.14 16.99 -0.28
CA HIS A 35 4.76 16.78 0.21
C HIS A 35 3.77 16.67 -0.97
N LEU A 36 3.97 17.45 -2.04
CA LEU A 36 3.17 17.33 -3.26
C LEU A 36 3.29 15.95 -3.92
N ILE A 37 4.50 15.38 -3.96
CA ILE A 37 4.71 14.02 -4.50
C ILE A 37 3.94 13.00 -3.67
N PHE A 38 4.01 13.08 -2.33
CA PHE A 38 3.26 12.16 -1.45
C PHE A 38 1.75 12.28 -1.62
N ILE A 39 1.22 13.51 -1.69
CA ILE A 39 -0.20 13.76 -1.96
C ILE A 39 -0.63 13.11 -3.28
N LEU A 40 0.14 13.29 -4.35
CA LEU A 40 -0.17 12.70 -5.66
C LEU A 40 -0.16 11.17 -5.59
N VAL A 41 0.87 10.58 -4.99
CA VAL A 41 0.99 9.12 -4.86
C VAL A 41 -0.15 8.55 -4.02
N TYR A 42 -0.49 9.15 -2.88
CA TYR A 42 -1.60 8.71 -2.04
C TYR A 42 -2.95 8.87 -2.73
N SER A 43 -3.14 9.93 -3.52
CA SER A 43 -4.37 10.13 -4.29
C SER A 43 -4.54 9.05 -5.36
N VAL A 44 -3.46 8.67 -6.05
CA VAL A 44 -3.48 7.57 -7.02
C VAL A 44 -3.77 6.24 -6.32
N LEU A 45 -3.09 5.94 -5.21
CA LEU A 45 -3.31 4.72 -4.43
C LEU A 45 -4.76 4.64 -3.91
N PHE A 46 -5.31 5.77 -3.44
CA PHE A 46 -6.71 5.86 -3.02
C PHE A 46 -7.66 5.54 -4.16
N LEU A 47 -7.51 6.20 -5.32
CA LEU A 47 -8.42 6.00 -6.46
C LEU A 47 -8.34 4.57 -6.99
N VAL A 48 -7.13 4.07 -7.24
CA VAL A 48 -6.90 2.72 -7.76
C VAL A 48 -7.38 1.68 -6.76
N GLY A 49 -6.99 1.83 -5.49
CA GLY A 49 -7.38 0.92 -4.42
C GLY A 49 -8.89 0.86 -4.23
N LEU A 50 -9.56 2.01 -4.19
CA LEU A 50 -11.01 2.08 -4.01
C LEU A 50 -11.76 1.43 -5.17
N VAL A 51 -11.37 1.71 -6.42
CA VAL A 51 -11.99 1.12 -7.62
C VAL A 51 -11.83 -0.40 -7.62
N LEU A 52 -10.62 -0.90 -7.39
CA LEU A 52 -10.31 -2.33 -7.43
C LEU A 52 -10.99 -3.10 -6.29
N ASN A 53 -10.98 -2.55 -5.08
CA ASN A 53 -11.60 -3.21 -3.92
C ASN A 53 -13.12 -3.11 -3.94
N SER A 54 -13.69 -2.01 -4.45
CA SER A 54 -15.15 -1.91 -4.69
C SER A 54 -15.62 -2.94 -5.71
N PHE A 55 -14.87 -3.11 -6.81
CA PHE A 55 -15.16 -4.17 -7.79
C PHE A 55 -15.08 -5.56 -7.17
N THR A 56 -14.07 -5.81 -6.34
CA THR A 56 -13.89 -7.10 -5.66
C THR A 56 -15.01 -7.38 -4.65
N LEU A 57 -15.44 -6.37 -3.90
CA LEU A 57 -16.58 -6.46 -3.00
C LEU A 57 -17.88 -6.74 -3.74
N TRP A 58 -18.15 -6.01 -4.83
CA TRP A 58 -19.28 -6.27 -5.72
C TRP A 58 -19.27 -7.72 -6.22
N PHE A 59 -18.11 -8.21 -6.67
CA PHE A 59 -17.97 -9.58 -7.12
C PHE A 59 -18.28 -10.59 -6.00
N HIS A 60 -17.80 -10.36 -4.79
CA HIS A 60 -18.04 -11.21 -3.62
C HIS A 60 -19.50 -11.23 -3.13
N CYS A 61 -20.24 -10.15 -3.35
CA CYS A 61 -21.63 -9.98 -2.94
C CYS A 61 -22.61 -10.48 -4.01
N CYS A 62 -22.32 -10.22 -5.28
CA CYS A 62 -23.28 -10.42 -6.37
C CYS A 62 -23.02 -11.68 -7.21
N GLN A 63 -21.82 -12.28 -7.14
CA GLN A 63 -21.51 -13.46 -7.96
C GLN A 63 -21.41 -14.74 -7.11
N PRO A 64 -22.16 -15.80 -7.45
CA PRO A 64 -22.07 -17.07 -6.76
C PRO A 64 -20.72 -17.75 -7.07
N GLN A 65 -19.93 -17.99 -6.02
CA GLN A 65 -18.64 -18.67 -6.14
C GLN A 65 -18.82 -20.19 -6.21
N LYS A 66 -18.69 -20.78 -7.39
CA LYS A 66 -18.87 -22.22 -7.60
C LYS A 66 -17.55 -23.00 -7.55
N ASN A 67 -16.43 -22.38 -7.93
CA ASN A 67 -15.16 -23.06 -8.15
C ASN A 67 -14.06 -22.77 -7.10
N ALA A 68 -14.33 -21.92 -6.11
CA ALA A 68 -13.37 -21.58 -5.05
C ALA A 68 -13.67 -22.33 -3.74
N SER A 69 -12.62 -22.63 -2.95
CA SER A 69 -12.82 -23.17 -1.61
C SER A 69 -13.56 -22.17 -0.72
N LYS A 70 -14.55 -22.64 0.04
CA LYS A 70 -15.35 -21.81 0.95
C LYS A 70 -14.48 -21.16 2.04
N SER A 71 -13.41 -21.83 2.50
CA SER A 71 -12.47 -21.28 3.50
C SER A 71 -11.58 -20.18 2.91
N LEU A 72 -11.04 -20.40 1.71
CA LEU A 72 -10.25 -19.40 0.96
C LEU A 72 -11.05 -18.11 0.73
N MET A 73 -12.32 -18.24 0.34
CA MET A 73 -13.20 -17.10 0.10
C MET A 73 -13.44 -16.26 1.37
N ILE A 74 -13.43 -16.87 2.56
CA ILE A 74 -13.59 -16.13 3.82
C ILE A 74 -12.38 -15.20 4.02
N TYR A 75 -11.16 -15.72 3.92
CA TYR A 75 -9.95 -14.89 4.11
C TYR A 75 -9.84 -13.80 3.05
N LEU A 76 -10.16 -14.12 1.80
CA LEU A 76 -10.21 -13.17 0.70
C LEU A 76 -11.24 -12.04 0.95
N LYS A 77 -12.44 -12.34 1.46
CA LYS A 77 -13.43 -11.33 1.83
C LYS A 77 -12.94 -10.42 2.97
N ASN A 78 -12.28 -10.98 3.98
CA ASN A 78 -11.75 -10.19 5.08
C ASN A 78 -10.57 -9.30 4.65
N LEU A 79 -9.75 -9.79 3.71
CA LEU A 79 -8.69 -8.99 3.09
C LEU A 79 -9.29 -7.80 2.35
N THR A 80 -10.29 -8.02 1.47
CA THR A 80 -11.01 -6.92 0.79
C THR A 80 -11.61 -5.91 1.78
N ALA A 81 -12.13 -6.38 2.92
CA ALA A 81 -12.70 -5.50 3.93
C ALA A 81 -11.63 -4.62 4.60
N ALA A 82 -10.46 -5.18 4.92
CA ALA A 82 -9.33 -4.43 5.46
C ALA A 82 -8.82 -3.40 4.44
N ASP A 83 -8.65 -3.81 3.18
CA ASP A 83 -8.18 -2.93 2.10
C ASP A 83 -9.14 -1.76 1.87
N PHE A 84 -10.45 -2.02 1.93
CA PHE A 84 -11.47 -0.99 1.81
C PHE A 84 -11.41 0.00 2.97
N LEU A 85 -11.23 -0.47 4.21
CA LEU A 85 -11.04 0.40 5.37
C LEU A 85 -9.80 1.30 5.22
N LEU A 86 -8.68 0.75 4.73
CA LEU A 86 -7.49 1.55 4.42
C LEU A 86 -7.76 2.58 3.33
N CYS A 87 -8.43 2.21 2.24
CA CYS A 87 -8.80 3.18 1.19
C CYS A 87 -9.58 4.36 1.78
N LEU A 88 -10.56 4.09 2.65
CA LEU A 88 -11.34 5.15 3.30
C LEU A 88 -10.52 6.03 4.25
N SER A 89 -9.41 5.53 4.81
CA SER A 89 -8.54 6.32 5.68
C SER A 89 -7.47 7.13 4.93
N LEU A 90 -7.16 6.81 3.68
CA LEU A 90 -6.14 7.55 2.89
C LEU A 90 -6.45 9.04 2.69
N PRO A 91 -7.71 9.48 2.46
CA PRO A 91 -8.04 10.91 2.41
C PRO A 91 -7.60 11.69 3.66
N LEU A 92 -7.68 11.07 4.84
CA LEU A 92 -7.25 11.71 6.08
C LEU A 92 -5.74 11.98 6.10
N ARG A 93 -4.94 11.05 5.57
CA ARG A 93 -3.49 11.25 5.39
C ARG A 93 -3.20 12.34 4.36
N ILE A 94 -3.97 12.40 3.27
CA ILE A 94 -3.81 13.44 2.24
C ILE A 94 -4.08 14.83 2.82
N ILE A 95 -5.17 14.99 3.58
CA ILE A 95 -5.55 16.28 4.21
C ILE A 95 -4.52 16.68 5.27
N HIS A 96 -3.92 15.71 5.97
CA HIS A 96 -2.83 15.96 6.92
C HIS A 96 -1.63 16.63 6.24
N TYR A 97 -1.27 16.24 5.01
CA TYR A 97 -0.20 16.90 4.26
C TYR A 97 -0.55 18.29 3.73
N THR A 98 -1.83 18.66 3.64
CA THR A 98 -2.26 19.96 3.12
C THR A 98 -2.52 20.98 4.22
N THR A 99 -2.93 20.53 5.41
CA THR A 99 -3.48 21.39 6.45
C THR A 99 -2.74 21.20 7.75
N ARG A 100 -2.22 22.29 8.33
CA ARG A 100 -1.60 22.34 9.66
C ARG A 100 -2.63 22.34 10.81
N SER A 101 -3.80 21.72 10.61
CA SER A 101 -4.88 21.72 11.60
C SER A 101 -4.60 20.67 12.66
N VAL A 102 -4.52 21.10 13.91
CA VAL A 102 -4.35 20.21 15.08
C VAL A 102 -5.42 19.11 15.11
N THR A 103 -6.66 19.43 14.71
CA THR A 103 -7.74 18.44 14.67
C THR A 103 -7.49 17.35 13.62
N ILE A 104 -7.02 17.73 12.42
CA ILE A 104 -6.69 16.76 11.36
C ILE A 104 -5.50 15.91 11.77
N HIS A 105 -4.47 16.53 12.36
CA HIS A 105 -3.30 15.82 12.89
C HIS A 105 -3.72 14.77 13.92
N LEU A 106 -4.55 15.16 14.89
CA LEU A 106 -5.08 14.24 15.91
C LEU A 106 -5.90 13.10 15.31
N LEU A 107 -6.81 13.41 14.38
CA LEU A 107 -7.63 12.41 13.71
C LEU A 107 -6.76 11.41 12.93
N TYR A 108 -5.76 11.90 12.20
CA TYR A 108 -4.83 11.06 11.46
C TYR A 108 -4.01 10.17 12.39
N CYS A 109 -3.39 10.72 13.44
CA CYS A 109 -2.57 9.95 14.37
C CYS A 109 -3.39 8.92 15.16
N SER A 110 -4.63 9.25 15.52
CA SER A 110 -5.51 8.35 16.26
C SER A 110 -6.10 7.26 15.39
N PHE A 111 -6.69 7.62 14.24
CA PHE A 111 -7.46 6.70 13.41
C PHE A 111 -6.75 6.36 12.10
N GLY A 112 -6.21 7.34 11.39
CA GLY A 112 -5.55 7.12 10.09
C GLY A 112 -4.35 6.15 10.16
N ALA A 113 -3.37 6.46 11.02
CA ALA A 113 -2.20 5.62 11.24
C ALA A 113 -2.59 4.23 11.80
N SER A 114 -3.56 4.21 12.71
CA SER A 114 -4.11 2.98 13.28
C SER A 114 -4.77 2.07 12.25
N ILE A 115 -5.54 2.62 11.30
CA ILE A 115 -6.18 1.86 10.23
C ILE A 115 -5.13 1.32 9.25
N LEU A 116 -4.07 2.08 8.95
CA LEU A 116 -2.94 1.59 8.14
C LEU A 116 -2.29 0.38 8.81
N PHE A 117 -2.00 0.48 10.11
CA PHE A 117 -1.45 -0.62 10.89
C PHE A 117 -2.39 -1.83 10.90
N LEU A 118 -3.69 -1.62 11.15
CA LEU A 118 -4.72 -2.65 11.09
C LEU A 118 -4.71 -3.38 9.74
N ASN A 119 -4.69 -2.63 8.64
CA ASN A 119 -4.66 -3.21 7.30
C ASN A 119 -3.41 -4.04 7.06
N MET A 120 -2.25 -3.52 7.44
CA MET A 120 -0.97 -4.20 7.25
C MET A 120 -0.97 -5.56 7.95
N TYR A 121 -1.38 -5.64 9.21
CA TYR A 121 -1.40 -6.91 9.95
C TYR A 121 -2.57 -7.82 9.59
N ALA A 122 -3.72 -7.26 9.21
CA ALA A 122 -4.80 -8.06 8.62
C ALA A 122 -4.30 -8.74 7.35
N SER A 123 -3.63 -8.00 6.47
CA SER A 123 -3.05 -8.52 5.22
C SER A 123 -2.02 -9.61 5.48
N ILE A 124 -1.04 -9.35 6.35
CA ILE A 124 -0.01 -10.33 6.76
C ILE A 124 -0.64 -11.64 7.25
N LEU A 125 -1.59 -11.57 8.18
CA LEU A 125 -2.21 -12.74 8.78
C LEU A 125 -3.15 -13.48 7.82
N PHE A 126 -3.95 -12.76 7.02
CA PHE A 126 -4.85 -13.39 6.05
C PHE A 126 -4.07 -14.00 4.88
N MET A 127 -3.00 -13.38 4.40
CA MET A 127 -2.12 -13.98 3.40
C MET A 127 -1.48 -15.28 3.92
N GLU A 128 -0.99 -15.30 5.15
CA GLU A 128 -0.45 -16.52 5.77
C GLU A 128 -1.50 -17.65 5.80
N ARG A 129 -2.72 -17.35 6.25
CA ARG A 129 -3.79 -18.34 6.32
C ARG A 129 -4.31 -18.80 4.97
N ASN A 130 -4.30 -17.92 3.96
CA ASN A 130 -4.62 -18.29 2.58
C ASN A 130 -3.67 -19.39 2.07
N LEU A 131 -2.40 -19.32 2.47
CA LEU A 131 -1.41 -20.33 2.17
C LEU A 131 -1.64 -21.64 2.95
N PHE A 132 -1.92 -21.58 4.26
CA PHE A 132 -2.18 -22.77 5.07
C PHE A 132 -3.49 -23.50 4.69
N THR A 133 -4.48 -22.76 4.20
CA THR A 133 -5.77 -23.32 3.75
C THR A 133 -5.62 -24.29 2.58
N PHE A 134 -4.58 -24.13 1.77
CA PHE A 134 -4.26 -25.10 0.72
C PHE A 134 -3.94 -26.50 1.27
N PHE A 135 -3.55 -26.57 2.54
CA PHE A 135 -3.16 -27.81 3.18
C PHE A 135 -4.29 -28.42 4.01
N LEU A 136 -5.00 -27.68 4.88
CA LEU A 136 -5.73 -28.37 5.97
C LEU A 136 -7.01 -27.72 6.56
N LEU A 137 -7.53 -26.57 6.11
CA LEU A 137 -8.59 -25.87 6.87
C LEU A 137 -10.04 -26.02 6.36
N THR A 138 -10.89 -26.50 7.27
CA THR A 138 -12.37 -26.56 7.18
C THR A 138 -13.00 -25.16 7.24
N LYS A 139 -14.20 -24.98 6.67
CA LYS A 139 -14.95 -23.70 6.69
C LYS A 139 -15.13 -23.13 8.10
N ARG A 140 -15.47 -23.96 9.10
CA ARG A 140 -15.69 -23.52 10.49
C ARG A 140 -14.42 -22.94 11.11
N ALA A 141 -13.27 -23.59 10.88
CA ALA A 141 -11.98 -23.08 11.33
C ALA A 141 -11.65 -21.73 10.70
N ALA A 142 -11.94 -21.53 9.41
CA ALA A 142 -11.72 -20.24 8.75
C ALA A 142 -12.57 -19.10 9.33
N CYS A 143 -13.83 -19.35 9.70
CA CYS A 143 -14.67 -18.35 10.37
C CYS A 143 -14.12 -17.98 11.75
N ILE A 144 -13.82 -18.99 12.59
CA ILE A 144 -13.32 -18.77 13.96
C ILE A 144 -12.02 -18.00 13.92
N THR A 145 -11.05 -18.48 13.14
CA THR A 145 -9.73 -17.86 13.05
C THR A 145 -9.84 -16.43 12.53
N SER A 146 -10.69 -16.16 11.53
CA SER A 146 -10.91 -14.80 11.04
C SER A 146 -11.50 -13.87 12.10
N LEU A 147 -12.50 -14.34 12.87
CA LEU A 147 -13.08 -13.56 13.95
C LEU A 147 -12.04 -13.26 15.03
N THR A 148 -11.26 -14.27 15.43
CA THR A 148 -10.16 -14.11 16.39
C THR A 148 -9.13 -13.09 15.90
N THR A 149 -8.79 -13.09 14.60
CA THR A 149 -7.87 -12.10 14.03
C THR A 149 -8.41 -10.68 14.14
N TRP A 150 -9.68 -10.45 13.80
CA TRP A 150 -10.28 -9.13 13.94
C TRP A 150 -10.28 -8.64 15.39
N VAL A 151 -10.70 -9.48 16.33
CA VAL A 151 -10.68 -9.13 17.76
C VAL A 151 -9.26 -8.81 18.23
N PHE A 152 -8.28 -9.64 17.86
CA PHE A 152 -6.88 -9.45 18.20
C PHE A 152 -6.31 -8.14 17.66
N LEU A 153 -6.69 -7.72 16.45
CA LEU A 153 -6.18 -6.49 15.84
C LEU A 153 -6.92 -5.22 16.30
N LEU A 154 -8.23 -5.30 16.50
CA LEU A 154 -9.06 -4.14 16.90
C LEU A 154 -8.88 -3.78 18.38
N THR A 155 -8.57 -4.75 19.24
CA THR A 155 -8.36 -4.51 20.68
C THR A 155 -7.22 -3.53 20.96
N PRO A 156 -5.97 -3.76 20.51
CA PRO A 156 -4.88 -2.81 20.75
C PRO A 156 -5.07 -1.48 20.02
N MET A 157 -5.74 -1.49 18.85
CA MET A 157 -6.02 -0.28 18.08
C MET A 157 -6.98 0.66 18.83
N THR A 158 -8.07 0.13 19.37
CA THR A 158 -9.02 0.91 20.16
C THR A 158 -8.39 1.37 21.48
N ALA A 159 -7.58 0.54 22.13
CA ALA A 159 -6.82 0.93 23.31
C ALA A 159 -5.83 2.09 23.02
N TYR A 160 -5.04 1.99 21.95
CA TYR A 160 -4.10 3.04 21.54
C TYR A 160 -4.84 4.35 21.25
N SER A 161 -5.89 4.30 20.42
CA SER A 161 -6.66 5.49 20.03
C SER A 161 -7.30 6.16 21.26
N THR A 162 -7.89 5.39 22.18
CA THR A 162 -8.53 5.95 23.37
C THR A 162 -7.54 6.58 24.35
N VAL A 163 -6.34 6.01 24.53
CA VAL A 163 -5.30 6.59 25.38
C VAL A 163 -4.72 7.85 24.73
N LEU A 164 -4.51 7.85 23.41
CA LEU A 164 -4.04 9.03 22.68
C LEU A 164 -5.01 10.21 22.80
N LEU A 165 -6.31 9.98 22.56
CA LEU A 165 -7.33 11.04 22.70
C LEU A 165 -7.44 11.58 24.14
N LYS A 166 -7.16 10.77 25.17
CA LYS A 166 -7.28 11.17 26.58
C LYS A 166 -6.06 11.91 27.13
N THR A 167 -4.87 11.65 26.57
CA THR A 167 -3.60 12.17 27.12
C THR A 167 -3.10 13.41 26.40
N LEU A 168 -3.89 13.95 25.48
CA LEU A 168 -3.53 15.11 24.68
C LEU A 168 -3.52 16.39 25.52
N LYS A 169 -2.39 17.10 25.52
CA LYS A 169 -2.31 18.52 25.90
C LYS A 169 -2.15 19.31 24.60
N PRO A 170 -3.05 20.27 24.30
CA PRO A 170 -2.87 21.16 23.16
C PRO A 170 -1.79 22.17 23.53
N ASP A 171 -0.52 21.77 23.41
CA ASP A 171 0.56 22.76 23.38
C ASP A 171 0.75 23.17 21.92
N GLY A 172 0.73 24.48 21.66
CA GLY A 172 0.75 25.07 20.33
C GLY A 172 2.11 24.99 19.63
N SER A 173 2.88 23.94 19.87
CA SER A 173 4.15 23.69 19.19
C SER A 173 3.92 23.08 17.80
N ASP A 174 4.73 23.53 16.84
CA ASP A 174 4.75 23.13 15.44
C ASP A 174 5.28 21.68 15.32
N GLU A 175 4.46 20.70 15.71
CA GLU A 175 4.81 19.28 15.70
C GLU A 175 4.35 18.63 14.39
N ASP A 176 5.31 18.15 13.59
CA ASP A 176 5.04 17.58 12.26
C ASP A 176 4.78 16.06 12.29
N SER A 177 5.11 15.36 13.39
CA SER A 177 4.96 13.91 13.53
C SER A 177 3.91 13.50 14.56
N CYS A 178 3.33 12.31 14.37
CA CYS A 178 2.47 11.69 15.38
C CYS A 178 3.25 11.26 16.64
N GLU A 179 4.55 10.99 16.50
CA GLU A 179 5.41 10.59 17.63
C GLU A 179 5.64 11.73 18.64
N ASP A 180 5.56 12.97 18.17
CA ASP A 180 5.75 14.16 18.99
C ASP A 180 4.56 14.35 19.95
N LEU A 181 3.36 14.02 19.47
CA LEU A 181 2.09 14.08 20.21
C LEU A 181 1.96 13.04 21.34
N HIS A 182 2.92 12.12 21.48
CA HIS A 182 2.84 11.02 22.44
C HIS A 182 3.33 11.41 23.85
N SER A 183 2.45 11.26 24.85
CA SER A 183 2.86 11.24 26.27
C SER A 183 3.74 10.02 26.58
N ASP A 184 4.46 10.03 27.71
CA ASP A 184 5.36 8.91 28.09
C ASP A 184 4.64 7.55 28.12
N SER A 185 3.38 7.52 28.58
CA SER A 185 2.55 6.31 28.56
C SER A 185 2.22 5.87 27.13
N VAL A 186 1.90 6.80 26.24
CA VAL A 186 1.61 6.50 24.83
C VAL A 186 2.87 6.03 24.10
N LYS A 187 4.04 6.64 24.37
CA LYS A 187 5.33 6.20 23.82
C LYS A 187 5.64 4.75 24.20
N LEU A 188 5.39 4.37 25.46
CA LEU A 188 5.59 2.99 25.91
C LEU A 188 4.64 2.01 25.20
N ILE A 189 3.36 2.35 25.08
CA ILE A 189 2.36 1.53 24.36
C ILE A 189 2.76 1.40 22.90
N TYR A 190 3.07 2.51 22.24
CA TYR A 190 3.50 2.57 20.84
C TYR A 190 4.72 1.67 20.59
N ARG A 191 5.76 1.79 21.42
CA ARG A 191 6.97 0.95 21.32
C ARG A 191 6.65 -0.53 21.52
N THR A 192 5.82 -0.86 22.51
CA THR A 192 5.42 -2.24 22.81
C THR A 192 4.63 -2.85 21.65
N LEU A 193 3.67 -2.09 21.08
CA LEU A 193 2.90 -2.50 19.91
C LEU A 193 3.82 -2.74 18.72
N HIS A 194 4.73 -1.83 18.40
CA HIS A 194 5.64 -1.98 17.26
C HIS A 194 6.63 -3.14 17.42
N ILE A 195 7.14 -3.41 18.63
CA ILE A 195 7.99 -4.59 18.89
C ILE A 195 7.18 -5.87 18.69
N GLY A 196 6.01 -5.97 19.32
CA GLY A 196 5.15 -7.17 19.20
C GLY A 196 4.76 -7.42 17.75
N ALA A 197 4.47 -6.37 17.00
CA ALA A 197 4.04 -6.46 15.62
C ALA A 197 5.20 -6.81 14.67
N SER A 198 6.42 -6.32 14.94
CA SER A 198 7.63 -6.77 14.24
C SER A 198 7.91 -8.26 14.50
N THR A 199 7.69 -8.75 15.73
CA THR A 199 7.79 -10.18 16.06
C THR A 199 6.78 -11.01 15.27
N ILE A 200 5.52 -10.58 15.20
CA ILE A 200 4.48 -11.25 14.41
C ILE A 200 4.87 -11.32 12.94
N PHE A 201 5.37 -10.22 12.38
CA PHE A 201 5.83 -10.17 10.99
C PHE A 201 6.96 -11.19 10.73
N LEU A 202 7.97 -11.26 11.60
CA LEU A 202 9.07 -12.21 11.45
C LEU A 202 8.57 -13.66 11.51
N LEU A 203 7.71 -13.98 12.48
CA LEU A 203 7.11 -15.32 12.60
C LEU A 203 6.36 -15.73 11.33
N VAL A 204 5.52 -14.82 10.79
CA VAL A 204 4.77 -15.08 9.54
C VAL A 204 5.71 -15.22 8.34
N PHE A 205 6.73 -14.35 8.24
CA PHE A 205 7.70 -14.41 7.15
C PHE A 205 8.43 -15.76 7.13
N PHE A 206 8.99 -16.20 8.26
CA PHE A 206 9.65 -17.51 8.35
C PHE A 206 8.69 -18.67 8.10
N SER A 207 7.45 -18.59 8.60
CA SER A 207 6.40 -19.58 8.35
C SER A 207 6.07 -19.72 6.84
N MET A 208 5.95 -18.61 6.13
CA MET A 208 5.72 -18.60 4.68
C MET A 208 6.90 -19.20 3.89
N VAL A 209 8.13 -18.81 4.23
CA VAL A 209 9.35 -19.33 3.60
C VAL A 209 9.48 -20.83 3.82
N PHE A 210 9.27 -21.30 5.06
CA PHE A 210 9.29 -22.71 5.41
C PHE A 210 8.24 -23.51 4.62
N SER A 211 7.02 -22.99 4.56
CA SER A 211 5.92 -23.59 3.81
C SER A 211 6.25 -23.67 2.31
N TYR A 212 6.96 -22.68 1.75
CA TYR A 212 7.36 -22.65 0.33
C TYR A 212 8.40 -23.70 0.03
N TYR A 213 9.39 -23.77 0.90
CA TYR A 213 10.43 -24.76 0.82
C TYR A 213 9.87 -26.18 0.95
N SER A 214 8.97 -26.41 1.91
CA SER A 214 8.24 -27.68 2.07
C SER A 214 7.44 -28.05 0.83
N ALA A 215 6.66 -27.12 0.27
CA ALA A 215 5.91 -27.34 -0.97
C ALA A 215 6.83 -27.65 -2.15
N SER A 216 7.95 -26.93 -2.27
CA SER A 216 8.95 -27.13 -3.33
C SER A 216 9.62 -28.49 -3.25
N ARG A 217 9.98 -28.95 -2.05
CA ARG A 217 10.52 -30.30 -1.83
C ARG A 217 9.52 -31.38 -2.22
N LYS A 218 8.24 -31.23 -1.83
CA LYS A 218 7.18 -32.15 -2.24
C LYS A 218 7.00 -32.21 -3.75
N VAL A 219 7.11 -31.08 -4.47
CA VAL A 219 7.08 -31.05 -5.95
C VAL A 219 8.25 -31.84 -6.52
N LEU A 220 9.46 -31.61 -6.00
CA LEU A 220 10.66 -32.28 -6.49
C LEU A 220 10.57 -33.80 -6.29
N GLN A 221 10.17 -34.25 -5.10
CA GLN A 221 9.97 -35.67 -4.80
C GLN A 221 8.88 -36.30 -5.68
N ALA A 222 7.79 -35.58 -5.94
CA ALA A 222 6.71 -36.08 -6.81
C ALA A 222 7.17 -36.21 -8.28
N GLN A 223 8.00 -35.27 -8.77
CA GLN A 223 8.58 -35.32 -10.11
C GLN A 223 9.61 -36.47 -10.25
N GLN A 224 10.41 -36.72 -9.21
CA GLN A 224 11.37 -37.83 -9.19
C GLN A 224 10.69 -39.20 -9.16
N ARG A 225 9.57 -39.34 -8.44
CA ARG A 225 8.83 -40.60 -8.37
C ARG A 225 8.03 -40.90 -9.65
N GLN A 226 7.43 -39.88 -10.27
CA GLN A 226 6.70 -40.00 -11.53
C GLN A 226 6.74 -38.65 -12.28
N SER A 227 7.52 -38.58 -13.35
CA SER A 227 7.53 -37.44 -14.25
C SER A 227 6.13 -37.30 -14.89
N ALA A 228 5.55 -36.09 -14.81
CA ALA A 228 4.26 -35.71 -15.41
C ALA A 228 2.93 -36.25 -14.83
N SER A 229 2.90 -36.84 -13.63
CA SER A 229 1.61 -37.24 -13.01
C SER A 229 0.67 -36.05 -12.77
N PHE A 230 -0.65 -36.30 -12.76
CA PHE A 230 -1.67 -35.28 -12.48
C PHE A 230 -1.47 -34.61 -11.10
N SER A 231 -1.02 -35.37 -10.11
CA SER A 231 -0.65 -34.88 -8.77
C SER A 231 0.49 -33.86 -8.84
N SER A 232 1.52 -34.16 -9.64
CA SER A 232 2.69 -33.30 -9.82
C SER A 232 2.32 -31.95 -10.47
N ARG A 233 1.44 -31.97 -11.49
CA ARG A 233 0.91 -30.73 -12.11
C ARG A 233 0.07 -29.89 -11.15
N LYS A 234 -0.75 -30.51 -10.29
CA LYS A 234 -1.55 -29.81 -9.27
C LYS A 234 -0.64 -29.14 -8.23
N LEU A 235 0.41 -29.83 -7.78
CA LEU A 235 1.35 -29.32 -6.80
C LEU A 235 2.24 -28.19 -7.37
N GLN A 236 2.66 -28.30 -8.63
CA GLN A 236 3.38 -27.22 -9.33
C GLN A 236 2.52 -25.95 -9.45
N ARG A 237 1.23 -26.10 -9.76
CA ARG A 237 0.27 -24.97 -9.76
C ARG A 237 0.16 -24.35 -8.38
N SER A 238 0.04 -25.16 -7.32
CA SER A 238 0.01 -24.68 -5.93
C SER A 238 1.28 -23.88 -5.57
N ARG A 239 2.46 -24.42 -5.89
CA ARG A 239 3.75 -23.75 -5.68
C ARG A 239 3.82 -22.39 -6.39
N LYS A 240 3.33 -22.28 -7.63
CA LYS A 240 3.28 -21.00 -8.35
C LYS A 240 2.39 -19.98 -7.63
N LYS A 241 1.20 -20.38 -7.16
CA LYS A 241 0.30 -19.48 -6.42
C LYS A 241 0.94 -18.96 -5.13
N MET A 242 1.61 -19.87 -4.43
CA MET A 242 2.34 -19.57 -3.22
C MET A 242 3.51 -18.60 -3.44
N LEU A 243 4.28 -18.80 -4.53
CA LEU A 243 5.36 -17.89 -4.91
C LEU A 243 4.83 -16.47 -5.11
N VAL A 244 3.72 -16.31 -5.84
CA VAL A 244 3.12 -14.98 -6.05
C VAL A 244 2.77 -14.32 -4.71
N LEU A 245 2.16 -15.05 -3.78
CA LEU A 245 1.77 -14.52 -2.47
C LEU A 245 2.98 -14.07 -1.65
N ILE A 246 4.05 -14.85 -1.65
CA ILE A 246 5.31 -14.50 -0.96
C ILE A 246 5.96 -13.29 -1.61
N CYS A 247 5.96 -13.20 -2.95
CA CYS A 247 6.50 -12.03 -3.64
C CYS A 247 5.74 -10.75 -3.27
N ILE A 248 4.40 -10.78 -3.26
CA ILE A 248 3.58 -9.63 -2.85
C ILE A 248 3.88 -9.26 -1.39
N PHE A 249 3.87 -10.24 -0.49
CA PHE A 249 4.23 -10.04 0.91
C PHE A 249 5.60 -9.37 1.08
N CYS A 250 6.61 -9.89 0.38
CA CYS A 250 7.98 -9.38 0.46
C CYS A 250 8.09 -7.95 -0.09
N ILE A 251 7.46 -7.67 -1.23
CA ILE A 251 7.50 -6.34 -1.85
C ILE A 251 6.81 -5.33 -0.94
N CYS A 252 5.62 -5.63 -0.42
CA CYS A 252 4.82 -4.68 0.34
C CYS A 252 5.32 -4.48 1.78
N PHE A 253 5.69 -5.55 2.50
CA PHE A 253 5.82 -5.49 3.96
C PHE A 253 7.26 -5.56 4.46
N VAL A 254 8.17 -6.25 3.78
CA VAL A 254 9.58 -6.38 4.22
C VAL A 254 10.28 -5.01 4.29
N PRO A 255 10.17 -4.10 3.29
CA PRO A 255 10.86 -2.83 3.33
C PRO A 255 10.47 -2.00 4.56
N TYR A 256 9.17 -1.90 4.85
CA TYR A 256 8.66 -1.15 6.00
C TYR A 256 9.20 -1.69 7.33
N HIS A 257 9.12 -3.01 7.53
CA HIS A 257 9.58 -3.62 8.79
C HIS A 257 11.10 -3.53 8.95
N LEU A 258 11.86 -3.65 7.88
CA LEU A 258 13.32 -3.49 7.91
C LEU A 258 13.70 -2.08 8.37
N ILE A 259 13.12 -1.04 7.75
CA ILE A 259 13.42 0.35 8.08
C ILE A 259 12.91 0.72 9.48
N ARG A 260 11.75 0.20 9.88
CA ARG A 260 11.22 0.40 11.23
C ARG A 260 12.05 -0.27 12.32
N LEU A 261 12.54 -1.49 12.07
CA LEU A 261 13.48 -2.14 12.98
C LEU A 261 14.77 -1.33 13.09
N LEU A 262 15.30 -0.88 11.96
CA LEU A 262 16.52 -0.05 11.92
C LEU A 262 16.35 1.23 12.74
N TYR A 263 15.25 1.96 12.54
CA TYR A 263 14.91 3.16 13.31
C TYR A 263 14.81 2.88 14.82
N THR A 264 14.19 1.75 15.20
CA THR A 264 14.00 1.37 16.61
C THR A 264 15.31 0.95 17.29
N PHE A 265 16.17 0.19 16.60
CA PHE A 265 17.39 -0.40 17.18
C PHE A 265 18.59 0.54 17.13
N LEU A 266 18.73 1.36 16.10
CA LEU A 266 19.86 2.31 16.00
C LEU A 266 19.66 3.56 16.85
N GLN A 267 18.49 3.72 17.49
CA GLN A 267 18.16 4.85 18.35
C GLN A 267 18.48 6.19 17.67
N GLN A 268 18.32 6.23 16.34
CA GLN A 268 18.75 7.35 15.51
C GLN A 268 17.78 8.50 15.77
N ARG A 269 18.33 9.66 16.21
CA ARG A 269 17.53 10.85 16.52
C ARG A 269 16.68 11.22 15.31
N SER A 270 15.45 11.62 15.60
CA SER A 270 14.37 12.06 14.72
C SER A 270 14.70 13.15 13.68
N SER A 271 15.94 13.66 13.64
CA SER A 271 16.34 14.75 12.74
C SER A 271 16.99 14.32 11.42
N ASP A 272 17.06 13.02 11.11
CA ASP A 272 17.60 12.57 9.82
C ASP A 272 16.50 12.53 8.74
N ARG A 273 16.55 13.52 7.84
CA ARG A 273 15.65 13.63 6.69
C ARG A 273 15.62 12.35 5.85
N VAL A 274 16.73 11.61 5.78
CA VAL A 274 16.82 10.35 5.04
C VAL A 274 15.85 9.32 5.61
N PHE A 275 15.80 9.17 6.93
CA PHE A 275 14.91 8.21 7.59
C PHE A 275 13.45 8.58 7.44
N TYR A 276 13.12 9.87 7.50
CA TYR A 276 11.76 10.35 7.23
C TYR A 276 11.30 9.91 5.84
N TYR A 277 12.06 10.23 4.78
CA TYR A 277 11.70 9.86 3.42
C TYR A 277 11.69 8.35 3.19
N LEU A 278 12.60 7.61 3.83
CA LEU A 278 12.67 6.16 3.69
C LEU A 278 11.50 5.46 4.40
N MET A 279 11.09 5.95 5.57
CA MET A 279 9.89 5.49 6.26
C MET A 279 8.64 5.77 5.43
N GLU A 280 8.56 6.96 4.84
CA GLU A 280 7.42 7.37 4.03
C GLU A 280 7.32 6.53 2.75
N PHE A 281 8.45 6.37 2.04
CA PHE A 281 8.54 5.51 0.87
C PHE A 281 8.14 4.07 1.18
N THR A 282 8.68 3.49 2.25
CA THR A 282 8.33 2.11 2.63
C THR A 282 6.87 1.97 3.09
N THR A 283 6.28 3.03 3.62
CA THR A 283 4.85 3.09 3.93
C THR A 283 3.98 3.15 2.67
N ILE A 284 4.39 3.91 1.65
CA ILE A 284 3.75 3.88 0.32
C ILE A 284 3.78 2.47 -0.25
N VAL A 285 4.94 1.80 -0.18
CA VAL A 285 5.13 0.44 -0.65
C VAL A 285 4.24 -0.55 0.11
N SER A 286 3.99 -0.36 1.41
CA SER A 286 3.07 -1.21 2.16
C SER A 286 1.60 -0.98 1.80
N ILE A 287 1.21 0.27 1.52
CA ILE A 287 -0.15 0.61 1.04
C ILE A 287 -0.40 0.06 -0.37
N LEU A 288 0.63 -0.07 -1.22
CA LEU A 288 0.52 -0.67 -2.55
C LEU A 288 -0.12 -2.07 -2.52
N ASN A 289 -0.06 -2.78 -1.38
CA ASN A 289 -0.74 -4.04 -1.16
C ASN A 289 -2.22 -4.02 -1.59
N VAL A 290 -2.94 -2.95 -1.25
CA VAL A 290 -4.36 -2.73 -1.60
C VAL A 290 -4.60 -2.82 -3.10
N CYS A 291 -3.62 -2.44 -3.92
CA CYS A 291 -3.69 -2.49 -5.38
C CYS A 291 -3.26 -3.86 -5.94
N LEU A 292 -2.44 -4.61 -5.20
CA LEU A 292 -1.92 -5.91 -5.61
C LEU A 292 -2.82 -7.08 -5.19
N ASP A 293 -3.68 -6.90 -4.20
CA ASP A 293 -4.62 -7.94 -3.76
C ASP A 293 -5.57 -8.44 -4.87
N PRO A 294 -6.12 -7.60 -5.78
CA PRO A 294 -6.76 -8.01 -7.04
C PRO A 294 -6.02 -9.11 -7.83
N LEU A 295 -4.68 -9.07 -7.86
CA LEU A 295 -3.85 -10.11 -8.48
C LEU A 295 -3.89 -11.42 -7.69
N VAL A 296 -3.95 -11.35 -6.36
CA VAL A 296 -4.20 -12.51 -5.49
C VAL A 296 -5.55 -13.14 -5.89
N TYR A 297 -6.64 -12.38 -5.99
CA TYR A 297 -7.93 -12.96 -6.43
C TYR A 297 -7.86 -13.56 -7.84
N PHE A 298 -7.14 -12.94 -8.77
CA PHE A 298 -6.91 -13.49 -10.11
C PHE A 298 -6.17 -14.84 -10.06
N VAL A 299 -5.16 -14.98 -9.22
CA VAL A 299 -4.39 -16.22 -9.07
C VAL A 299 -5.21 -17.31 -8.37
N PHE A 300 -6.02 -16.95 -7.38
CA PHE A 300 -6.70 -17.88 -6.50
C PHE A 300 -8.11 -18.28 -6.97
N CYS A 301 -8.87 -17.38 -7.60
CA CYS A 301 -10.26 -17.59 -7.99
C CYS A 301 -10.44 -17.74 -9.51
N LYS A 302 -10.85 -18.93 -9.97
CA LYS A 302 -11.12 -19.14 -11.41
C LYS A 302 -12.31 -18.32 -11.91
N ASP A 303 -13.34 -18.19 -11.08
CA ASP A 303 -14.56 -17.45 -11.40
C ASP A 303 -14.24 -15.95 -11.56
N PHE A 304 -13.35 -15.40 -10.73
CA PHE A 304 -12.90 -14.02 -10.84
C PHE A 304 -12.21 -13.75 -12.18
N ARG A 305 -11.36 -14.68 -12.64
CA ARG A 305 -10.74 -14.59 -13.97
C ARG A 305 -11.75 -14.65 -15.10
N PHE A 306 -12.79 -15.47 -14.96
CA PHE A 306 -13.85 -15.57 -15.97
C PHE A 306 -14.60 -14.24 -16.11
N HIS A 307 -15.01 -13.64 -14.99
CA HIS A 307 -15.73 -12.36 -15.01
C HIS A 307 -14.87 -11.19 -15.49
N LEU A 308 -13.59 -11.14 -15.12
CA LEU A 308 -12.66 -10.13 -15.66
C LEU A 308 -12.49 -10.25 -17.17
N ARG A 309 -12.32 -11.48 -17.68
CA ARG A 309 -12.18 -11.74 -19.12
C ARG A 309 -13.47 -11.46 -19.89
N LEU A 310 -14.63 -11.80 -19.32
CA LEU A 310 -15.92 -11.53 -19.96
C LEU A 310 -16.18 -10.02 -20.05
N ARG A 311 -15.83 -9.26 -19.00
CA ARG A 311 -15.94 -7.79 -19.02
C ARG A 311 -14.95 -7.16 -20.00
N SER A 312 -13.71 -7.64 -20.09
CA SER A 312 -12.77 -7.14 -21.10
C SER A 312 -13.26 -7.44 -22.51
N PHE A 313 -13.85 -8.62 -22.74
CA PHE A 313 -14.42 -9.00 -24.04
C PHE A 313 -15.68 -8.19 -24.39
N CYS A 314 -16.58 -7.96 -23.42
CA CYS A 314 -17.76 -7.10 -23.60
C CYS A 314 -17.36 -5.64 -23.84
N SER A 315 -16.40 -5.11 -23.08
CA SER A 315 -15.89 -3.74 -23.27
C SER A 315 -15.21 -3.58 -24.64
N GLN A 316 -14.52 -4.62 -25.12
CA GLN A 316 -13.91 -4.62 -26.46
C GLN A 316 -14.97 -4.72 -27.58
N LYS A 317 -16.05 -5.47 -27.37
CA LYS A 317 -17.18 -5.57 -28.30
C LYS A 317 -18.00 -4.26 -28.35
N GLU A 318 -18.20 -3.62 -27.21
CA GLU A 318 -18.89 -2.34 -27.07
C GLU A 318 -18.09 -1.19 -27.71
N ASN A 319 -16.76 -1.16 -27.48
CA ASN A 319 -15.86 -0.23 -28.15
C ASN A 319 -15.78 -0.47 -29.67
N GLY A 320 -15.80 -1.73 -30.12
CA GLY A 320 -15.85 -2.08 -31.54
C GLY A 320 -17.15 -1.66 -32.23
N ALA A 321 -18.29 -1.89 -31.57
CA ALA A 321 -19.61 -1.47 -32.07
C ALA A 321 -19.74 0.07 -32.14
N ARG A 322 -19.21 0.78 -31.14
CA ARG A 322 -19.18 2.26 -31.12
C ARG A 322 -18.32 2.84 -32.25
N ARG A 323 -17.15 2.23 -32.51
CA ARG A 323 -16.25 2.65 -33.60
C ARG A 323 -16.88 2.43 -34.99
N SER A 324 -17.56 1.29 -35.17
CA SER A 324 -18.31 0.98 -36.40
C SER A 324 -19.45 1.98 -36.63
N ASN A 325 -20.19 2.35 -35.58
CA ASN A 325 -21.28 3.34 -35.69
C ASN A 325 -20.74 4.75 -35.99
N GLU A 326 -19.59 5.15 -35.44
CA GLU A 326 -18.95 6.43 -35.75
C GLU A 326 -18.42 6.48 -37.21
N GLU A 327 -17.87 5.39 -37.73
CA GLU A 327 -17.45 5.28 -39.13
C GLU A 327 -18.63 5.33 -40.10
N GLN A 328 -19.74 4.67 -39.75
CA GLN A 328 -20.97 4.69 -40.54
C GLN A 328 -21.63 6.07 -40.53
N LEU A 329 -21.57 6.81 -39.41
CA LEU A 329 -22.07 8.18 -39.33
C LEU A 329 -21.20 9.16 -40.16
N ARG A 330 -19.88 8.97 -40.17
CA ARG A 330 -18.97 9.76 -41.03
C ARG A 330 -19.21 9.51 -42.52
N SER A 331 -19.44 8.27 -42.93
CA SER A 331 -19.69 7.95 -44.34
C SER A 331 -21.02 8.53 -44.84
N ILE A 332 -22.06 8.52 -44.00
CA ILE A 332 -23.36 9.15 -44.29
C ILE A 332 -23.19 10.67 -44.46
N ASN A 333 -22.44 11.32 -43.56
CA ASN A 333 -22.21 12.77 -43.65
C ASN A 333 -21.37 13.14 -44.89
N LEU A 334 -20.33 12.37 -45.23
CA LEU A 334 -19.55 12.58 -46.46
C LEU A 334 -20.39 12.43 -47.74
N ASN A 335 -21.31 11.46 -47.76
CA ASN A 335 -22.22 11.31 -48.90
C ASN A 335 -23.20 12.49 -48.98
N LYS A 336 -23.68 13.01 -47.85
CA LYS A 336 -24.57 14.16 -47.83
C LYS A 336 -23.90 15.43 -48.36
N ASP A 337 -22.65 15.67 -48.01
CA ASP A 337 -21.85 16.79 -48.52
C ASP A 337 -21.53 16.66 -50.02
N LYS A 338 -21.30 15.44 -50.50
CA LYS A 338 -21.18 15.17 -51.94
C LYS A 338 -22.48 15.48 -52.67
N THR A 339 -23.63 15.01 -52.18
CA THR A 339 -24.92 15.27 -52.84
C THR A 339 -25.28 16.76 -52.85
N LEU A 340 -24.96 17.52 -51.80
CA LEU A 340 -25.15 18.96 -51.79
C LEU A 340 -24.24 19.69 -52.79
N SER A 341 -23.00 19.23 -52.97
CA SER A 341 -22.06 19.83 -53.94
C SER A 341 -22.34 19.46 -55.40
N THR A 342 -22.95 18.30 -55.69
CA THR A 342 -23.46 18.00 -57.04
C THR A 342 -24.71 18.79 -57.38
N THR A 343 -25.58 19.03 -56.39
CA THR A 343 -26.83 19.78 -56.60
C THR A 343 -26.56 21.27 -56.84
N SER A 344 -25.56 21.87 -56.16
CA SER A 344 -25.16 23.26 -56.41
C SER A 344 -24.43 23.47 -57.74
N ARG A 345 -23.85 22.41 -58.32
CA ARG A 345 -23.18 22.46 -59.64
C ARG A 345 -24.17 22.32 -60.80
N SER A 346 -25.34 21.73 -60.56
CA SER A 346 -26.42 21.58 -61.54
C SER A 346 -27.33 22.82 -61.66
N THR A 347 -27.28 23.76 -60.72
CA THR A 347 -28.08 24.99 -60.76
C THR A 347 -27.32 26.21 -61.31
N GLY A 348 -26.09 26.02 -61.81
CA GLY A 348 -25.25 27.09 -62.37
C GLY A 348 -25.13 27.11 -63.91
N GLU A 349 -25.83 26.23 -64.62
CA GLU A 349 -25.94 26.25 -66.09
C GLU A 349 -27.39 26.55 -66.50
N VAL A 350 -27.80 27.82 -66.36
CA VAL A 350 -28.86 28.45 -67.15
C VAL A 350 -28.43 29.86 -67.48
#